data_AF-A0A6N8FKG7-F1
#
_entry.id   AF-A0A6N8FKG7-F1
#
_cell.length_a   1.000
_cell.length_b   1.000
_cell.length_c   1.000
_cell.angle_alpha   90.00
_cell.angle_beta   90.00
_cell.angle_gamma   90.00
#
_symmetry.space_group_name_H-M   'P 1'
#
loop_
_entity.id
_entity.type
_entity.pdbx_description
1 polymer ?
#
loop_
_entity_poly.entity_id
_entity_poly.type
_entity_poly.pdbx_seq_one_letter_code
_entity_poly.pdbx_strand_id
1 'polypeptide(L)'
;MLGKENFLRKTILWIPILSLFIVSGCANNEMDWNDLTRLDVQVGEEDLIITGSETVHEVRKIFSSIKWEENVPTVINGNEDIKVTLFFQFDKNMPERLVEYLIWFDQQDQLAIVKNNDENLYGVLENVNLLKHLLLER
;
A
#
# COMPACT_ATOMS: atom_id res chain seq x y z
N MET A 1 4.88 -43.55 -63.06
CA MET A 1 3.56 -43.24 -62.48
C MET A 1 3.65 -43.34 -60.97
N LEU A 2 2.83 -42.55 -60.26
CA LEU A 2 2.73 -42.32 -58.81
C LEU A 2 3.87 -41.46 -58.24
N GLY A 3 3.68 -40.21 -57.84
CA GLY A 3 2.49 -39.55 -57.29
C GLY A 3 2.89 -38.96 -55.94
N LYS A 4 3.69 -37.88 -55.95
CA LYS A 4 4.09 -37.12 -54.75
C LYS A 4 3.01 -36.11 -54.41
N GLU A 5 1.91 -36.56 -53.84
CA GLU A 5 0.94 -35.66 -53.23
C GLU A 5 0.44 -36.26 -51.92
N ASN A 6 0.39 -35.42 -50.88
CA ASN A 6 -0.33 -35.64 -49.61
C ASN A 6 0.42 -36.35 -48.47
N PHE A 7 1.59 -35.85 -48.08
CA PHE A 7 2.09 -36.08 -46.70
C PHE A 7 2.61 -34.79 -46.04
N LEU A 8 2.02 -33.64 -46.39
CA LEU A 8 2.27 -32.37 -45.71
C LEU A 8 0.94 -31.80 -45.21
N ARG A 9 0.18 -32.62 -44.50
CA ARG A 9 -1.16 -32.23 -44.04
C ARG A 9 -1.53 -32.98 -42.76
N LYS A 10 -0.74 -32.84 -41.69
CA LYS A 10 -1.11 -33.29 -40.33
C LYS A 10 -0.24 -32.74 -39.19
N THR A 11 0.49 -31.65 -39.41
CA THR A 11 1.35 -31.01 -38.39
C THR A 11 0.99 -29.55 -38.19
N ILE A 12 -0.32 -29.24 -38.26
CA ILE A 12 -0.87 -27.93 -37.93
C ILE A 12 -2.21 -28.22 -37.28
N LEU A 13 -2.47 -27.62 -36.12
CA LEU A 13 -3.57 -27.82 -35.17
C LEU A 13 -3.18 -28.74 -34.01
N TRP A 14 -3.45 -28.28 -32.79
CA TRP A 14 -3.05 -28.81 -31.48
C TRP A 14 -1.56 -28.50 -31.19
N ILE A 15 -1.16 -27.40 -30.55
CA ILE A 15 -1.53 -26.95 -29.20
C ILE A 15 -1.10 -25.47 -29.06
N PRO A 16 -1.99 -24.47 -29.19
CA PRO A 16 -1.86 -23.22 -28.46
C PRO A 16 -2.72 -23.36 -27.21
N ILE A 17 -2.29 -24.18 -26.26
CA ILE A 17 -2.96 -24.40 -24.95
C ILE A 17 -2.11 -23.85 -23.80
N LEU A 18 -1.02 -23.15 -24.12
CA LEU A 18 -0.11 -22.55 -23.14
C LEU A 18 -0.25 -21.02 -23.02
N SER A 19 -1.30 -20.42 -23.61
CA SER A 19 -1.49 -18.96 -23.59
C SER A 19 -2.65 -18.48 -22.73
N LEU A 20 -3.24 -19.33 -21.88
CA LEU A 20 -4.40 -18.98 -21.05
C LEU A 20 -4.09 -19.08 -19.53
N PHE A 21 -3.00 -18.46 -19.08
CA PHE A 21 -2.78 -18.14 -17.67
C PHE A 21 -2.38 -16.68 -17.53
N ILE A 22 -3.21 -15.78 -18.07
CA ILE A 22 -3.22 -14.41 -17.56
C ILE A 22 -4.23 -14.43 -16.41
N VAL A 23 -3.79 -14.89 -15.24
CA VAL A 23 -4.54 -14.65 -14.01
C VAL A 23 -4.32 -13.16 -13.71
N SER A 24 -5.20 -12.32 -14.24
CA SER A 24 -5.36 -10.95 -13.78
C SER A 24 -5.97 -11.03 -12.39
N GLY A 25 -5.14 -11.26 -11.38
CA GLY A 25 -5.51 -11.14 -9.98
C GLY A 25 -5.62 -9.68 -9.59
N CYS A 26 -6.54 -8.92 -10.18
CA CYS A 26 -7.02 -7.69 -9.55
C CYS A 26 -8.03 -8.11 -8.49
N ALA A 27 -7.52 -8.65 -7.39
CA ALA A 27 -8.30 -8.82 -6.18
C ALA A 27 -8.43 -7.41 -5.58
N ASN A 28 -9.53 -6.73 -5.93
CA ASN A 28 -10.00 -5.50 -5.33
C ASN A 28 -10.42 -5.77 -3.89
N ASN A 29 -9.41 -6.02 -3.05
CA ASN A 29 -9.58 -6.22 -1.64
C ASN A 29 -9.51 -4.84 -1.00
N GLU A 30 -10.67 -4.23 -0.81
CA GLU A 30 -10.78 -3.05 0.02
C GLU A 30 -10.11 -3.36 1.37
N MET A 31 -9.17 -2.50 1.76
CA MET A 31 -8.36 -2.70 2.94
C MET A 31 -9.21 -2.50 4.20
N ASP A 32 -9.44 -3.57 4.97
CA ASP A 32 -10.11 -3.44 6.25
C ASP A 32 -9.11 -2.94 7.30
N TRP A 33 -9.34 -1.74 7.80
CA TRP A 33 -8.56 -1.12 8.86
C TRP A 33 -8.49 -1.99 10.13
N ASN A 34 -9.45 -2.88 10.36
CA ASN A 34 -9.45 -3.80 11.49
C ASN A 34 -8.36 -4.87 11.42
N ASP A 35 -7.85 -5.16 10.23
CA ASP A 35 -6.79 -6.15 9.99
C ASP A 35 -5.38 -5.59 10.26
N LEU A 36 -5.26 -4.30 10.62
CA LEU A 36 -4.00 -3.68 10.99
C LEU A 36 -3.44 -4.29 12.29
N THR A 37 -2.28 -4.93 12.21
CA THR A 37 -1.62 -5.65 13.32
C THR A 37 -0.44 -4.90 13.89
N ARG A 38 0.28 -4.16 13.05
CA ARG A 38 1.56 -3.53 13.37
C ARG A 38 1.82 -2.30 12.50
N LEU A 39 2.62 -1.40 13.04
CA LEU A 39 3.18 -0.25 12.34
C LEU A 39 4.70 -0.32 12.49
N ASP A 40 5.42 -0.10 11.42
CA ASP A 40 6.84 0.24 11.49
C ASP A 40 6.97 1.73 11.10
N VAL A 41 7.66 2.51 11.92
CA VAL A 41 7.79 3.96 11.77
C VAL A 41 9.27 4.29 11.59
N GLN A 42 9.60 4.98 10.51
CA GLN A 42 10.95 5.43 10.21
C GLN A 42 11.00 6.96 10.32
N VAL A 43 11.93 7.46 11.14
CA VAL A 43 12.21 8.89 11.34
C VAL A 43 13.70 9.11 11.07
N GLY A 44 14.02 9.60 9.87
CA GLY A 44 15.40 9.66 9.41
C GLY A 44 16.05 8.26 9.33
N GLU A 45 17.06 8.01 10.16
CA GLU A 45 17.76 6.71 10.25
C GLU A 45 17.22 5.81 11.38
N GLU A 46 16.29 6.30 12.19
CA GLU A 46 15.72 5.54 13.30
C GLU A 46 14.48 4.77 12.86
N ASP A 47 14.50 3.45 13.08
CA ASP A 47 13.37 2.55 12.84
C ASP A 47 12.71 2.14 14.15
N LEU A 48 11.39 2.21 14.17
CA LEU A 48 10.59 2.03 15.36
C LEU A 48 9.41 1.10 15.08
N ILE A 49 9.43 -0.07 15.70
CA ILE A 49 8.33 -1.03 15.59
C ILE A 49 7.26 -0.71 16.66
N ILE A 50 6.00 -0.69 16.24
CA ILE A 50 4.83 -0.46 17.09
C ILE A 50 3.86 -1.65 16.95
N THR A 51 3.70 -2.40 18.04
CA THR A 51 2.76 -3.53 18.14
C THR A 51 1.76 -3.38 19.30
N GLY A 52 1.83 -2.25 20.03
CA GLY A 52 0.91 -1.96 21.13
C GLY A 52 -0.52 -1.81 20.62
N SER A 53 -1.44 -2.66 21.10
CA SER A 53 -2.81 -2.73 20.59
C SER A 53 -3.57 -1.41 20.70
N GLU A 54 -3.30 -0.61 21.74
CA GLU A 54 -3.90 0.72 21.91
C GLU A 54 -3.38 1.70 20.86
N THR A 55 -2.06 1.82 20.70
CA THR A 55 -1.44 2.70 19.71
C THR A 55 -1.87 2.34 18.29
N VAL A 56 -1.85 1.04 17.96
CA VAL A 56 -2.31 0.54 16.65
C VAL A 56 -3.78 0.89 16.41
N HIS A 57 -4.63 0.77 17.44
CA HIS A 57 -6.04 1.12 17.34
C HIS A 57 -6.28 2.62 17.16
N GLU A 58 -5.53 3.48 17.84
CA GLU A 58 -5.67 4.93 17.66
C GLU A 58 -5.15 5.39 16.28
N VAL A 59 -4.00 4.86 15.84
CA VAL A 59 -3.49 5.13 14.48
C VAL A 59 -4.49 4.68 13.42
N ARG A 60 -5.10 3.50 13.59
CA ARG A 60 -6.18 3.02 12.73
C ARG A 60 -7.31 4.03 12.58
N LYS A 61 -7.82 4.56 13.70
CA LYS A 61 -8.89 5.57 13.68
C LYS A 61 -8.47 6.81 12.92
N ILE A 62 -7.27 7.32 13.19
CA ILE A 62 -6.72 8.51 12.53
C ILE A 62 -6.70 8.29 11.01
N PHE A 63 -6.03 7.23 10.54
CA PHE A 63 -5.90 6.98 9.10
C PHE A 63 -7.23 6.69 8.41
N SER A 64 -8.15 5.98 9.08
CA SER A 64 -9.50 5.73 8.54
C SER A 64 -10.34 7.00 8.37
N SER A 65 -10.00 8.08 9.10
CA SER A 65 -10.71 9.36 9.02
C SER A 65 -10.15 10.30 7.94
N ILE A 66 -8.98 9.98 7.39
CA ILE A 66 -8.35 10.78 6.34
C ILE A 66 -9.22 10.72 5.08
N LYS A 67 -9.53 11.90 4.54
CA LYS A 67 -10.15 12.02 3.22
C LYS A 67 -9.04 11.96 2.18
N TRP A 68 -9.06 10.90 1.38
CA TRP A 68 -8.09 10.66 0.32
C TRP A 68 -8.56 11.27 -0.99
N GLU A 69 -7.70 12.05 -1.63
CA GLU A 69 -7.94 12.69 -2.92
C GLU A 69 -6.84 12.30 -3.91
N GLU A 70 -7.26 11.97 -5.14
CA GLU A 70 -6.34 11.75 -6.26
C GLU A 70 -5.80 13.09 -6.77
N ASN A 71 -4.50 13.15 -7.06
CA ASN A 71 -3.85 14.28 -7.75
C ASN A 71 -4.00 15.64 -7.04
N VAL A 72 -3.52 15.77 -5.80
CA VAL A 72 -3.41 17.07 -5.13
C VAL A 72 -2.30 17.92 -5.78
N PRO A 73 -2.57 19.18 -6.13
CA PRO A 73 -1.56 20.04 -6.74
C PRO A 73 -0.72 20.76 -5.67
N THR A 74 0.60 20.65 -5.81
CA THR A 74 1.60 21.72 -5.58
C THR A 74 2.35 21.72 -4.22
N VAL A 75 3.59 21.21 -4.30
CA VAL A 75 4.78 21.52 -3.46
C VAL A 75 4.76 20.90 -2.05
N ILE A 76 4.83 19.58 -2.01
CA ILE A 76 5.61 18.90 -0.97
C ILE A 76 7.08 19.11 -1.35
N ASN A 77 7.85 19.80 -0.50
CA ASN A 77 9.24 20.14 -0.79
C ASN A 77 10.12 19.68 0.36
N GLY A 78 11.18 18.93 0.06
CA GLY A 78 12.04 18.30 1.06
C GLY A 78 11.68 16.83 1.32
N ASN A 79 12.45 16.21 2.21
CA ASN A 79 12.22 14.82 2.63
C ASN A 79 10.99 14.76 3.55
N GLU A 80 10.36 13.59 3.60
CA GLU A 80 9.34 13.28 4.60
C GLU A 80 9.89 13.42 6.02
N ASP A 81 9.02 13.84 6.95
CA ASP A 81 9.36 13.84 8.37
C ASP A 81 9.27 12.42 8.94
N ILE A 82 8.30 11.65 8.46
CA ILE A 82 8.05 10.28 8.88
C ILE A 82 7.64 9.42 7.68
N LYS A 83 8.16 8.19 7.64
CA LYS A 83 7.59 7.11 6.85
C LYS A 83 6.95 6.08 7.77
N VAL A 84 5.72 5.68 7.46
CA VAL A 84 4.97 4.69 8.23
C VAL A 84 4.60 3.53 7.32
N THR A 85 5.00 2.33 7.69
CA THR A 85 4.62 1.08 7.02
C THR A 85 3.57 0.37 7.87
N LEU A 86 2.37 0.21 7.31
CA LEU A 86 1.25 -0.48 7.94
C LEU A 86 1.23 -1.95 7.52
N PHE A 87 1.01 -2.84 8.48
CA PHE A 87 0.97 -4.29 8.25
C PHE A 87 -0.45 -4.81 8.46
N PHE A 88 -1.05 -5.37 7.42
CA PHE A 88 -2.43 -5.88 7.44
C PHE A 88 -2.47 -7.40 7.29
N GLN A 89 -3.11 -8.08 8.24
CA GLN A 89 -3.28 -9.53 8.24
C GLN A 89 -4.71 -9.94 7.84
N PHE A 90 -4.96 -10.02 6.53
CA PHE A 90 -6.27 -10.39 5.98
C PHE A 90 -6.62 -11.88 6.20
N ASP A 91 -5.66 -12.79 6.00
CA ASP A 91 -5.81 -14.23 6.26
C ASP A 91 -4.54 -14.72 6.94
N LYS A 92 -4.67 -15.43 8.07
CA LYS A 92 -3.55 -15.96 8.87
C LYS A 92 -2.61 -16.89 8.10
N ASN A 93 -3.08 -17.47 6.99
CA ASN A 93 -2.30 -18.36 6.14
C ASN A 93 -1.60 -17.64 4.98
N MET A 94 -1.83 -16.33 4.81
CA MET A 94 -1.17 -15.49 3.81
C MET A 94 -0.17 -14.53 4.46
N PRO A 95 0.86 -14.08 3.71
CA PRO A 95 1.72 -13.00 4.16
C PRO A 95 0.92 -11.73 4.48
N GLU A 96 1.41 -10.95 5.45
CA GLU A 96 0.90 -9.60 5.70
C GLU A 96 1.03 -8.74 4.44
N ARG A 97 0.05 -7.88 4.21
CA ARG A 97 0.16 -6.85 3.17
C ARG A 97 0.71 -5.58 3.79
N LEU A 98 1.59 -4.94 3.04
CA LEU A 98 2.29 -3.72 3.43
C LEU A 98 1.67 -2.54 2.71
N VAL A 99 1.53 -1.44 3.43
CA VAL A 99 1.06 -0.18 2.87
C VAL A 99 1.92 0.92 3.46
N GLU A 100 2.62 1.63 2.62
CA GLU A 100 3.56 2.65 3.05
C GLU A 100 2.95 4.04 2.87
N TYR A 101 3.10 4.88 3.88
CA TYR A 101 2.69 6.27 3.86
C TYR A 101 3.87 7.16 4.22
N LEU A 102 3.97 8.28 3.51
CA LEU A 102 4.91 9.35 3.78
C LEU A 102 4.16 10.52 4.40
N ILE A 103 4.71 11.13 5.44
CA ILE A 103 4.06 12.18 6.22
C ILE A 103 4.96 13.41 6.29
N TRP A 104 4.38 14.57 5.98
CA TRP A 104 4.98 15.89 6.17
C TRP A 104 4.11 16.69 7.10
N PHE A 105 4.67 17.17 8.20
CA PHE A 105 4.01 18.12 9.09
C PHE A 105 4.24 19.54 8.59
N ASP A 106 3.24 20.40 8.76
CA ASP A 106 3.42 21.81 8.51
C ASP A 106 4.30 22.45 9.60
N GLN A 107 4.82 23.66 9.34
CA GLN A 107 5.74 24.34 10.27
C GLN A 107 5.13 24.65 11.64
N GLN A 108 3.80 24.60 11.75
CA GLN A 108 3.05 24.91 12.98
C GLN A 108 2.56 23.65 13.69
N ASP A 109 2.86 22.46 13.15
CA ASP A 109 2.43 21.17 13.65
C ASP A 109 0.91 21.08 13.88
N GLN A 110 0.13 21.73 13.01
CA GLN A 110 -1.33 21.69 13.02
C GLN A 110 -1.88 20.78 11.94
N LEU A 111 -1.18 20.68 10.81
CA LEU A 111 -1.58 19.92 9.65
C LEU A 111 -0.50 18.91 9.27
N ALA A 112 -0.92 17.79 8.70
CA ALA A 112 -0.03 16.85 8.03
C ALA A 112 -0.57 16.53 6.65
N ILE A 113 0.34 16.49 5.68
CA ILE A 113 0.09 15.87 4.39
C ILE A 113 0.53 14.42 4.51
N VAL A 114 -0.37 13.49 4.20
CA VAL A 114 -0.11 12.06 4.18
C VAL A 114 -0.22 11.58 2.74
N LYS A 115 0.82 10.95 2.20
CA LYS A 115 0.84 10.41 0.84
C LYS A 115 0.97 8.89 0.89
N ASN A 116 0.15 8.18 0.14
CA ASN A 116 0.40 6.76 -0.13
C ASN A 116 1.67 6.63 -0.99
N ASN A 117 2.62 5.77 -0.61
CA ASN A 117 3.88 5.65 -1.34
C ASN A 117 3.68 5.01 -2.74
N ASP A 118 2.78 4.03 -2.83
CA ASP A 118 2.55 3.24 -4.05
C ASP A 118 1.49 3.86 -4.97
N GLU A 119 0.62 4.69 -4.41
CA GLU A 119 -0.52 5.29 -5.12
C GLU A 119 -0.40 6.82 -5.14
N ASN A 120 -0.92 7.48 -6.18
CA ASN A 120 -0.94 8.96 -6.22
C ASN A 120 -2.10 9.55 -5.39
N LEU A 121 -2.29 9.02 -4.18
CA LEU A 121 -3.32 9.41 -3.22
C LEU A 121 -2.71 10.24 -2.09
N TYR A 122 -3.37 11.34 -1.80
CA TYR A 122 -2.97 12.28 -0.76
C TYR A 122 -4.13 12.48 0.20
N GLY A 123 -3.78 12.65 1.46
CA GLY A 123 -4.69 13.02 2.53
C GLY A 123 -4.16 14.22 3.28
N VAL A 124 -5.07 15.03 3.80
CA VAL A 124 -4.75 16.09 4.74
C VAL A 124 -5.32 15.70 6.09
N LEU A 125 -4.45 15.63 7.09
CA LEU A 125 -4.82 15.40 8.47
C LEU A 125 -4.75 16.72 9.24
N GLU A 126 -5.85 17.11 9.85
CA GLU A 126 -5.91 18.23 10.79
C GLU A 126 -5.70 17.72 12.23
N ASN A 127 -5.17 18.58 13.10
CA ASN A 127 -4.91 18.27 14.51
C ASN A 127 -3.98 17.05 14.71
N VAL A 128 -2.74 17.21 14.24
CA VAL A 128 -1.73 16.15 14.20
C VAL A 128 -1.12 15.79 15.56
N ASN A 129 -1.47 16.50 16.64
CA ASN A 129 -0.88 16.32 17.97
C ASN A 129 -0.95 14.87 18.46
N LEU A 130 -2.12 14.24 18.30
CA LEU A 130 -2.31 12.84 18.70
C LEU A 130 -1.43 11.90 17.86
N LEU A 131 -1.37 12.10 16.54
CA LEU A 131 -0.53 11.29 15.66
C LEU A 131 0.95 11.43 16.04
N LYS A 132 1.44 12.66 16.27
CA LYS A 132 2.81 12.89 16.72
C LYS A 132 3.10 12.21 18.05
N HIS A 133 2.21 12.33 19.02
CA HIS A 133 2.39 11.68 20.32
C HIS A 133 2.52 10.16 20.17
N LEU A 134 1.67 9.54 19.34
CA LEU A 134 1.68 8.10 19.10
C LEU A 134 2.94 7.61 18.35
N LEU A 135 3.47 8.41 17.42
CA LEU A 135 4.58 8.01 16.54
C LEU A 135 5.96 8.48 17.00
N LEU A 136 6.06 9.60 17.72
CA LEU A 136 7.31 10.28 18.06
C LEU A 136 7.58 10.42 19.57
N GLU A 137 6.56 10.67 20.39
CA GLU A 137 6.72 11.10 21.80
C GLU A 137 6.17 10.08 22.81
N ARG A 138 6.67 8.85 22.72
CA ARG A 138 6.18 7.67 23.44
C ARG A 138 7.04 7.30 24.64
#